data_AF-A0A534M7U4-F1
#
_entry.id   AF-A0A534M7U4-F1
#
_cell.length_a   1.000
_cell.length_b   1.000
_cell.length_c   1.000
_cell.angle_alpha   90.00
_cell.angle_beta   90.00
_cell.angle_gamma   90.00
#
_symmetry.space_group_name_H-M   'P 1'
#
loop_
_entity.id
_entity.type
_entity.pdbx_description
1 polymer ?
#
loop_
_entity_poly.entity_id
_entity_poly.type
_entity_poly.pdbx_seq_one_letter_code
_entity_poly.pdbx_strand_id
1 'polypeptide(L)'
;MLVDYPILTLIVFLPALGALLSYVAGSARAARWIALSFSLLVLALASVLLAGFLSPDAIALPKMVTPGAHAYYAVEKSPWVPTLNVNYFLGADELSVVLVFLNALLTPLAMAISWDEHTRVPEFFAMFLFMETTISGVFLSLDLFQFLVFWEVGLVP
;
A
#
# COMPACT_ATOMS: atom_id res chain seq x y z
N MET A 1 -3.57 11.23 20.09
CA MET A 1 -2.15 10.83 19.99
C MET A 1 -1.71 11.15 18.58
N LEU A 2 -0.66 11.97 18.40
CA LEU A 2 -0.02 12.12 17.09
C LEU A 2 0.61 10.79 16.71
N VAL A 3 0.20 10.22 15.58
CA VAL A 3 0.82 9.01 15.04
C VAL A 3 1.96 9.46 14.13
N ASP A 4 3.16 9.66 14.72
CA ASP A 4 4.41 9.91 13.97
C ASP A 4 4.93 8.60 13.36
N TYR A 5 4.07 7.91 12.61
CA TYR A 5 4.36 6.60 12.04
C TYR A 5 4.19 6.66 10.51
N PRO A 6 5.12 6.11 9.71
CA PRO A 6 5.08 6.18 8.25
C PRO A 6 4.04 5.21 7.68
N ILE A 7 2.76 5.54 7.90
CA ILE A 7 1.60 4.72 7.52
C ILE A 7 1.52 4.47 6.02
N LEU A 8 1.84 5.47 5.19
CA LEU A 8 1.81 5.34 3.74
C LEU A 8 2.94 4.42 3.26
N THR A 9 4.15 4.60 3.79
CA THR A 9 5.27 3.67 3.51
C THR A 9 4.91 2.23 3.89
N LEU A 10 4.24 2.01 5.03
CA LEU A 10 3.81 0.67 5.37
C LEU A 10 2.75 0.13 4.41
N ILE A 11 1.71 0.91 4.11
CA ILE A 11 0.66 0.47 3.18
C ILE A 11 1.27 0.04 1.84
N VAL A 12 2.28 0.78 1.36
CA VAL A 12 2.98 0.47 0.11
C VAL A 12 3.87 -0.77 0.25
N PHE A 13 4.77 -0.84 1.23
CA PHE A 13 5.85 -1.84 1.25
C PHE A 13 5.65 -3.05 2.15
N LEU A 14 4.71 -3.00 3.11
CA LEU A 14 4.34 -4.17 3.89
C LEU A 14 3.87 -5.35 3.01
N PRO A 15 3.02 -5.16 1.98
CA PRO A 15 2.65 -6.28 1.11
C PRO A 15 3.85 -6.80 0.30
N ALA A 16 4.81 -5.97 -0.11
CA ALA A 16 6.03 -6.44 -0.76
C ALA A 16 6.88 -7.35 0.15
N LEU A 17 6.96 -7.03 1.44
CA LEU A 17 7.60 -7.92 2.42
C LEU A 17 6.82 -9.24 2.54
N GLY A 18 5.49 -9.18 2.62
CA GLY A 18 4.64 -10.36 2.61
C GLY A 18 4.83 -11.21 1.35
N ALA A 19 4.99 -10.57 0.18
CA ALA A 19 5.23 -11.23 -1.09
C ALA A 19 6.52 -12.04 -1.06
N LEU A 20 7.61 -11.42 -0.60
CA LEU A 20 8.90 -12.10 -0.43
C LEU A 20 8.79 -13.29 0.52
N LEU A 21 8.13 -13.09 1.68
CA LEU A 21 7.96 -14.14 2.68
C LEU A 21 7.08 -15.29 2.17
N SER A 22 6.01 -15.00 1.44
CA SER A 22 5.15 -16.00 0.81
C SER A 22 5.90 -16.80 -0.27
N TYR A 23 6.73 -16.13 -1.07
CA TYR A 23 7.55 -16.77 -2.09
C TYR A 23 8.56 -17.77 -1.49
N VAL A 24 9.28 -17.36 -0.43
CA VAL A 24 10.30 -18.22 0.21
C VAL A 24 9.73 -19.21 1.23
N ALA A 25 8.42 -19.20 1.48
CA ALA A 25 7.77 -20.01 2.51
C ALA A 25 7.93 -21.53 2.31
N GLY A 26 8.27 -21.97 1.09
CA GLY A 26 8.55 -23.37 0.75
C GLY A 26 7.35 -24.33 0.80
N SER A 27 6.20 -23.89 1.35
CA SER A 27 4.97 -24.67 1.40
C SER A 27 3.75 -23.85 0.99
N ALA A 28 2.85 -24.48 0.24
CA ALA A 28 1.61 -23.84 -0.22
C ALA A 28 0.71 -23.36 0.93
N ARG A 29 0.69 -24.09 2.06
CA ARG A 29 -0.07 -23.67 3.24
C ARG A 29 0.52 -22.42 3.87
N ALA A 30 1.84 -22.38 4.10
CA ALA A 30 2.48 -21.22 4.71
C ALA A 30 2.35 -19.98 3.82
N ALA A 31 2.57 -20.12 2.50
CA ALA A 31 2.43 -19.00 1.57
C ALA A 31 1.05 -18.35 1.59
N ARG A 32 -0.04 -19.16 1.61
CA ARG A 32 -1.41 -18.67 1.72
C ARG A 32 -1.65 -17.86 2.99
N TRP A 33 -1.25 -18.42 4.13
CA TRP A 33 -1.50 -17.77 5.42
C TRP A 33 -0.62 -16.54 5.65
N ILE A 34 0.64 -16.56 5.19
CA ILE A 34 1.50 -15.38 5.18
C ILE A 34 0.85 -14.30 4.32
N ALA A 35 0.48 -14.62 3.08
CA ALA A 35 -0.08 -13.65 2.16
C ALA A 35 -1.36 -13.00 2.71
N LEU A 36 -2.29 -13.84 3.18
CA LEU A 36 -3.53 -13.37 3.79
C LEU A 36 -3.26 -12.49 5.02
N SER A 37 -2.34 -12.89 5.90
CA SER A 37 -2.00 -12.10 7.10
C SER A 37 -1.47 -10.71 6.74
N PHE A 38 -0.57 -10.63 5.77
CA PHE A 38 -0.03 -9.35 5.30
C PHE A 38 -1.10 -8.48 4.63
N SER A 39 -1.96 -9.04 3.76
CA SER A 39 -3.07 -8.29 3.16
C SER A 39 -4.07 -7.75 4.21
N LEU A 40 -4.33 -8.52 5.28
CA LEU A 40 -5.20 -8.08 6.37
C LEU A 40 -4.56 -6.97 7.22
N LEU A 41 -3.23 -7.00 7.40
CA LEU A 41 -2.50 -5.90 8.03
C LEU A 41 -2.57 -4.62 7.18
N VAL A 42 -2.42 -4.73 5.86
CA VAL A 42 -2.57 -3.58 4.95
C VAL A 42 -4.00 -3.04 4.98
N LEU A 43 -5.02 -3.91 4.97
CA LEU A 43 -6.42 -3.52 5.15
C LEU A 43 -6.65 -2.80 6.47
N ALA A 44 -6.05 -3.26 7.57
CA ALA A 44 -6.15 -2.58 8.86
C ALA A 44 -5.53 -1.17 8.81
N LEU A 45 -4.35 -1.01 8.20
CA LEU A 45 -3.71 0.28 8.02
C LEU A 45 -4.52 1.22 7.11
N ALA A 46 -5.02 0.71 5.99
CA ALA A 46 -5.88 1.47 5.08
C ALA A 46 -7.21 1.87 5.76
N SER A 47 -7.74 1.03 6.64
CA SER A 47 -8.93 1.36 7.46
C SER A 47 -8.64 2.48 8.46
N VAL A 48 -7.46 2.50 9.08
CA VAL A 48 -7.02 3.61 9.95
C VAL A 48 -6.87 4.90 9.16
N LEU A 49 -6.29 4.84 7.95
CA LEU A 49 -6.19 5.98 7.04
C LEU A 49 -7.58 6.52 6.67
N LEU A 50 -8.51 5.64 6.29
CA LEU A 50 -9.90 5.98 5.98
C LEU A 50 -10.63 6.58 7.20
N ALA A 51 -10.44 6.01 8.38
CA ALA A 51 -11.04 6.53 9.60
C ALA A 51 -10.49 7.92 9.97
N GLY A 52 -9.19 8.19 9.75
CA GLY A 52 -8.61 9.52 9.97
C GLY A 52 -9.00 10.56 8.92
N PHE A 53 -9.40 10.10 7.73
CA PHE A 53 -10.09 10.91 6.74
C PHE A 53 -11.52 11.24 7.16
N LEU A 54 -12.33 10.25 7.52
CA LEU A 54 -13.75 10.42 7.89
C LEU A 54 -13.95 11.10 9.25
N SER A 55 -13.02 10.94 10.17
CA SER A 55 -13.08 11.50 11.53
C SER A 55 -11.75 12.16 11.92
N PRO A 56 -11.46 13.35 11.34
CA PRO A 56 -10.24 14.12 11.59
C PRO A 56 -9.92 14.37 13.07
N ASP A 57 -10.94 14.53 13.90
CA ASP A 57 -10.79 14.85 15.33
C ASP A 57 -10.43 13.63 16.18
N ALA A 58 -10.72 12.42 15.67
CA ALA A 58 -10.49 11.17 16.38
C ALA A 58 -9.08 10.59 16.12
N ILE A 59 -8.57 10.74 14.89
CA ILE A 59 -7.27 10.21 14.47
C ILE A 59 -6.42 11.33 13.87
N ALA A 60 -5.39 11.71 14.61
CA ALA A 60 -4.44 12.73 14.16
C ALA A 60 -3.40 12.09 13.21
N LEU A 61 -3.57 12.38 11.92
CA LEU A 61 -2.61 12.03 10.87
C LEU A 61 -1.78 13.26 10.47
N PRO A 62 -0.57 13.08 9.93
CA PRO A 62 0.27 14.19 9.44
C PRO A 62 -0.33 14.77 8.16
N LYS A 63 -1.23 15.75 8.32
CA LYS A 63 -1.95 16.41 7.21
C LYS A 63 -1.10 17.52 6.60
N MET A 64 -1.20 17.68 5.29
CA MET A 64 -0.68 18.85 4.58
C MET A 64 -1.85 19.59 3.94
N VAL A 65 -2.08 20.82 4.38
CA VAL A 65 -3.11 21.70 3.80
C VAL A 65 -2.39 22.88 3.17
N THR A 66 -2.51 23.01 1.86
CA THR A 66 -2.00 24.17 1.14
C THR A 66 -3.15 25.16 0.95
N PRO A 67 -3.04 26.44 1.36
CA PRO A 67 -4.11 27.42 1.20
C PRO A 67 -4.56 27.53 -0.27
N GLY A 68 -5.84 27.27 -0.54
CA GLY A 68 -6.41 27.29 -1.89
C GLY A 68 -6.19 26.01 -2.72
N ALA A 69 -5.67 24.93 -2.13
CA ALA A 69 -5.44 23.65 -2.80
C ALA A 69 -5.96 22.46 -1.98
N HIS A 70 -5.85 21.26 -2.56
CA HIS A 70 -6.30 20.00 -1.99
C HIS A 70 -5.60 19.68 -0.66
N ALA A 71 -6.35 19.09 0.27
CA ALA A 71 -5.83 18.61 1.54
C ALA A 71 -5.35 17.16 1.41
N TYR A 72 -4.15 16.90 1.92
CA TYR A 72 -3.64 15.55 2.08
C TYR A 72 -3.84 15.09 3.52
N TYR A 73 -4.37 13.88 3.68
CA TYR A 73 -4.73 13.30 4.98
C TYR A 73 -3.58 12.53 5.62
N ALA A 74 -2.54 12.20 4.86
CA ALA A 74 -1.23 11.78 5.34
C ALA A 74 -0.19 12.18 4.29
N VAL A 75 1.01 12.57 4.71
CA VAL A 75 2.12 12.94 3.82
C VAL A 75 3.45 12.45 4.38
N GLU A 76 4.25 11.83 3.52
CA GLU A 76 5.61 11.39 3.82
C GLU A 76 6.53 11.85 2.69
N LYS A 77 7.55 12.65 3.03
CA LYS A 77 8.47 13.21 2.05
C LYS A 77 9.91 13.12 2.51
N SER A 78 10.77 12.54 1.67
CA SER A 78 12.22 12.56 1.84
C SER A 78 12.95 12.70 0.49
N PRO A 79 14.13 13.32 0.45
CA PRO A 79 14.92 13.39 -0.78
C PRO A 79 15.36 11.98 -1.21
N TRP A 80 15.22 11.65 -2.50
CA TRP A 80 15.66 10.35 -3.03
C TRP A 80 16.86 10.49 -3.99
N VAL A 81 16.71 11.26 -5.08
CA VAL A 81 17.82 11.59 -5.99
C VAL A 81 17.87 13.11 -6.18
N PRO A 82 18.54 13.84 -5.27
CA PRO A 82 18.50 15.31 -5.24
C PRO A 82 19.02 15.97 -6.53
N THR A 83 20.00 15.37 -7.20
CA THR A 83 20.58 15.87 -8.46
C THR A 83 19.58 15.87 -9.62
N LEU A 84 18.54 15.03 -9.54
CA LEU A 84 17.46 14.95 -10.53
C LEU A 84 16.15 15.55 -10.00
N ASN A 85 16.17 16.18 -8.83
CA ASN A 85 14.99 16.67 -8.12
C ASN A 85 13.91 15.59 -7.88
N VAL A 86 14.32 14.33 -7.74
CA VAL A 86 13.42 13.21 -7.44
C VAL A 86 13.30 13.06 -5.92
N ASN A 87 12.06 12.99 -5.45
CA ASN A 87 11.74 12.82 -4.04
C ASN A 87 11.00 11.49 -3.82
N TYR A 88 11.25 10.86 -2.68
CA TYR A 88 10.29 9.91 -2.15
C TYR A 88 9.16 10.75 -1.55
N PHE A 89 8.04 10.82 -2.26
CA PHE A 89 6.93 11.70 -1.88
C PHE A 89 5.62 10.94 -1.99
N LEU A 90 5.12 10.52 -0.83
CA LEU A 90 3.81 9.92 -0.69
C LEU A 90 2.83 10.91 -0.09
N GLY A 91 1.59 10.86 -0.58
CA GLY A 91 0.49 11.60 0.00
C GLY A 91 -0.85 10.95 -0.34
N ALA A 92 -1.78 11.05 0.60
CA ALA A 92 -3.13 10.52 0.44
C ALA A 92 -4.13 11.68 0.36
N ASP A 93 -4.62 11.99 -0.83
CA ASP A 93 -5.75 12.91 -1.03
C ASP A 93 -7.11 12.20 -0.85
N GLU A 94 -8.20 12.94 -1.03
CA GLU A 94 -9.57 12.44 -0.84
C GLU A 94 -9.88 11.21 -1.69
N LEU A 95 -9.41 11.19 -2.94
CA LEU A 95 -9.63 10.07 -3.85
C LEU A 95 -8.71 8.91 -3.52
N SER A 96 -7.44 9.19 -3.24
CA SER A 96 -6.41 8.18 -2.94
C SER A 96 -6.77 7.39 -1.70
N VAL A 97 -7.30 8.02 -0.65
CA VAL A 97 -7.74 7.32 0.57
C VAL A 97 -8.79 6.26 0.24
N VAL A 98 -9.80 6.60 -0.58
CA VAL A 98 -10.87 5.67 -0.95
C VAL A 98 -10.34 4.55 -1.83
N LEU A 99 -9.50 4.86 -2.81
CA LEU A 99 -8.94 3.86 -3.74
C LEU A 99 -7.95 2.91 -3.08
N VAL A 100 -7.11 3.41 -2.16
CA VAL A 100 -6.20 2.58 -1.37
C VAL A 100 -6.97 1.65 -0.44
N PHE A 101 -8.02 2.15 0.23
CA PHE A 101 -8.89 1.30 1.04
C PHE A 101 -9.57 0.22 0.19
N LEU A 102 -10.09 0.57 -0.98
CA LEU A 102 -10.71 -0.40 -1.89
C LEU A 102 -9.71 -1.46 -2.35
N ASN A 103 -8.49 -1.07 -2.73
CA ASN A 103 -7.42 -2.00 -3.10
C ASN A 103 -7.10 -2.98 -1.95
N ALA A 104 -6.91 -2.44 -0.75
CA ALA A 104 -6.61 -3.25 0.45
C ALA A 104 -7.79 -4.14 0.89
N LEU A 105 -9.03 -3.77 0.57
CA LEU A 105 -10.22 -4.59 0.85
C LEU A 105 -10.35 -5.72 -0.17
N LEU A 106 -10.14 -5.44 -1.45
CA LEU A 106 -10.30 -6.42 -2.53
C LEU A 106 -9.20 -7.48 -2.52
N THR A 107 -7.98 -7.13 -2.12
CA THR A 107 -6.85 -8.07 -2.09
C THR A 107 -7.11 -9.33 -1.24
N PRO A 108 -7.46 -9.25 0.06
CA PRO A 108 -7.75 -10.43 0.87
C PRO A 108 -9.01 -11.18 0.39
N LEU A 109 -10.00 -10.47 -0.17
CA LEU A 109 -11.19 -11.12 -0.74
C LEU A 109 -10.84 -11.95 -1.98
N ALA A 110 -10.02 -11.40 -2.88
CA ALA A 110 -9.55 -12.11 -4.05
C ALA A 110 -8.71 -13.33 -3.66
N MET A 111 -7.82 -13.20 -2.67
CA MET A 111 -7.06 -14.31 -2.11
C MET A 111 -7.96 -15.41 -1.51
N ALA A 112 -9.04 -15.03 -0.81
CA ALA A 112 -9.99 -15.97 -0.23
C ALA A 112 -10.77 -16.73 -1.31
N ILE A 113 -11.10 -16.07 -2.43
CA ILE A 113 -11.75 -16.70 -3.58
C ILE A 113 -10.77 -17.65 -4.30
N SER A 114 -9.52 -17.25 -4.46
CA SER A 114 -8.47 -18.04 -5.11
C SER A 114 -7.78 -19.04 -4.17
N TRP A 115 -8.38 -19.38 -3.04
CA TRP A 115 -7.75 -20.21 -2.01
C TRP A 115 -7.38 -21.62 -2.52
N ASP A 116 -8.17 -22.16 -3.44
CA ASP A 116 -8.00 -23.50 -3.99
C ASP A 116 -7.03 -23.57 -5.19
N GLU A 117 -6.25 -22.53 -5.44
CA GLU A 117 -5.18 -22.59 -6.46
C GLU A 117 -4.16 -23.67 -6.10
N HIS A 118 -3.71 -24.45 -7.08
CA HIS A 118 -2.80 -25.58 -6.89
C HIS A 118 -1.48 -25.43 -7.63
N THR A 119 -1.40 -24.48 -8.57
CA THR A 119 -0.23 -24.27 -9.43
C THR A 119 0.62 -23.15 -8.86
N ARG A 120 1.90 -23.43 -8.57
CA ARG A 120 2.88 -22.42 -8.13
C ARG A 120 2.32 -21.51 -7.01
N VAL A 121 1.75 -22.14 -5.99
CA VAL A 121 1.00 -21.44 -4.93
C VAL A 121 1.85 -20.34 -4.24
N PRO A 122 3.11 -20.59 -3.84
CA PRO A 122 3.96 -19.53 -3.27
C PRO A 122 4.09 -18.31 -4.18
N GLU A 123 4.34 -18.53 -5.46
CA GLU A 123 4.51 -17.49 -6.46
C GLU A 123 3.21 -16.74 -6.74
N PHE A 124 2.10 -17.46 -6.86
CA PHE A 124 0.77 -16.86 -7.08
C PHE A 124 0.40 -15.87 -5.97
N PHE A 125 0.48 -16.30 -4.70
CA PHE A 125 0.15 -15.45 -3.57
C PHE A 125 1.17 -14.32 -3.35
N ALA A 126 2.44 -14.55 -3.72
CA ALA A 126 3.45 -13.50 -3.72
C ALA A 126 3.14 -12.42 -4.76
N MET A 127 2.73 -12.79 -5.98
CA MET A 127 2.37 -11.83 -7.03
C MET A 127 1.11 -11.04 -6.68
N PHE A 128 0.13 -11.65 -5.99
CA PHE A 128 -1.03 -10.92 -5.48
C PHE A 128 -0.64 -9.79 -4.52
N LEU A 129 0.25 -10.06 -3.57
CA LEU A 129 0.76 -9.03 -2.66
C LEU A 129 1.68 -8.02 -3.37
N PHE A 130 2.44 -8.47 -4.36
CA PHE A 130 3.26 -7.57 -5.16
C PHE A 130 2.39 -6.59 -5.96
N MET A 131 1.27 -7.06 -6.52
CA MET A 131 0.26 -6.23 -7.16
C MET A 131 -0.37 -5.22 -6.17
N GLU A 132 -0.67 -5.64 -4.93
CA GLU A 132 -1.17 -4.73 -3.90
C GLU A 132 -0.17 -3.59 -3.59
N THR A 133 1.13 -3.91 -3.58
CA THR A 133 2.23 -2.94 -3.41
C THR A 133 2.22 -1.90 -4.53
N THR A 134 2.20 -2.36 -5.79
CA THR A 134 2.31 -1.48 -6.95
C THR A 134 1.08 -0.59 -7.09
N ILE A 135 -0.12 -1.14 -6.91
CA ILE A 135 -1.37 -0.36 -6.98
C ILE A 135 -1.40 0.71 -5.87
N SER A 136 -1.03 0.35 -4.64
CA SER A 136 -0.95 1.32 -3.54
C SER A 136 0.09 2.40 -3.80
N GLY A 137 1.26 2.02 -4.36
CA GLY A 137 2.30 2.96 -4.76
C GLY A 137 1.84 3.93 -5.85
N VAL A 138 1.10 3.46 -6.85
CA VAL A 138 0.51 4.31 -7.90
C VAL A 138 -0.44 5.36 -7.31
N PHE A 139 -1.33 4.95 -6.40
CA PHE A 139 -2.30 5.89 -5.80
C PHE A 139 -1.69 6.87 -4.81
N LEU A 140 -0.60 6.50 -4.14
CA LEU A 140 0.00 7.35 -3.10
C LEU A 140 1.16 8.22 -3.59
N SER A 141 1.69 7.99 -4.79
CA SER A 141 2.85 8.73 -5.29
C SER A 141 2.50 10.15 -5.75
N LEU A 142 3.20 11.15 -5.20
CA LEU A 142 3.10 12.55 -5.60
C LEU A 142 4.29 13.03 -6.45
N ASP A 143 5.35 12.24 -6.54
CA ASP A 143 6.48 12.48 -7.44
C ASP A 143 6.28 11.67 -8.74
N LEU A 144 6.44 12.30 -9.90
CA LEU A 144 6.20 11.69 -11.21
C LEU A 144 7.14 10.49 -11.48
N PHE A 145 8.40 10.57 -11.04
CA PHE A 145 9.35 9.49 -11.24
C PHE A 145 8.95 8.28 -10.39
N GLN A 146 8.60 8.51 -9.13
CA GLN A 146 8.13 7.44 -8.23
C GLN A 146 6.83 6.80 -8.74
N PHE A 147 5.87 7.61 -9.20
CA PHE A 147 4.64 7.13 -9.83
C PHE A 147 4.95 6.22 -11.02
N LEU A 148 5.83 6.66 -11.92
CA LEU A 148 6.19 5.89 -13.11
C LEU A 148 6.86 4.56 -12.76
N VAL A 149 7.71 4.54 -11.72
CA VAL A 149 8.30 3.28 -11.22
C VAL A 149 7.21 2.30 -10.78
N PHE A 150 6.25 2.71 -9.94
CA PHE A 150 5.17 1.82 -9.52
C PHE A 150 4.25 1.40 -10.67
N TRP A 151 4.01 2.31 -11.63
CA TRP A 151 3.20 2.04 -12.81
C TRP A 151 3.82 0.96 -13.70
N GLU A 152 5.10 1.10 -14.04
CA GLU A 152 5.82 0.14 -14.90
C GLU A 152 6.05 -1.20 -14.19
N VAL A 153 6.39 -1.19 -12.90
CA VAL A 153 6.60 -2.41 -12.12
C VAL A 153 5.30 -3.21 -11.97
N GLY A 154 4.15 -2.53 -11.93
CA GLY A 154 2.82 -3.16 -11.90
C GLY A 154 2.48 -3.99 -13.14
N LEU A 155 3.26 -3.93 -14.23
CA LEU A 155 3.06 -4.75 -15.43
C LEU A 155 3.62 -6.17 -15.31
N VAL A 156 4.48 -6.43 -14.32
CA VAL A 156 5.13 -7.73 -14.10
C VAL A 156 4.19 -8.78 -13.50
N PRO A 157 3.48 -8.51 -12.38
CA PRO A 157 2.53 -9.46 -11.79
C PRO A 157 1.29 -9.64 -12.68
#